data_AF-W6JZ14-F1
#
_entry.id   AF-W6JZ14-F1
#
_cell.length_a   1.000
_cell.length_b   1.000
_cell.length_c   1.000
_cell.angle_alpha   90.00
_cell.angle_beta   90.00
_cell.angle_gamma   90.00
#
_symmetry.space_group_name_H-M   'P 1'
#
loop_
_entity.id
_entity.type
_entity.pdbx_description
1 polymer ?
#
loop_
_entity_poly.entity_id
_entity_poly.type
_entity_poly.pdbx_seq_one_letter_code
_entity_poly.pdbx_strand_id
1 'polypeptide(L)'
;MLSRSPVLHLTTGLPGTGKTTLAREIEARDNALRLTPDEWMNPLFGHHDADGKRDVLEGRLVWVGYRALRAGADVILDFGCWSPEERYAVRSLAELAGGRFVLHYLHLPEAERRARAGERWLAVPHETFEMTAADHDSYQAAYRAPDANELGYGPMPPPPAGQASWPSYAAARWPTLPDFSLGQ
;
A
#
# COMPACT_ATOMS: atom_id res chain seq x y z
N MET A 1 -7.84 -2.31 -31.55
CA MET A 1 -7.46 -1.31 -30.53
C MET A 1 -6.46 -1.98 -29.60
N LEU A 2 -5.25 -1.46 -29.49
CA LEU A 2 -4.31 -1.94 -28.46
C LEU A 2 -4.91 -1.53 -27.10
N SER A 3 -5.40 -2.50 -26.33
CA SER A 3 -5.89 -2.23 -24.97
C SER A 3 -4.70 -1.79 -24.13
N ARG A 4 -4.75 -0.57 -23.58
CA ARG A 4 -3.78 -0.10 -22.59
C ARG A 4 -3.74 -1.10 -21.42
N SER A 5 -2.55 -1.52 -21.01
CA SER A 5 -2.39 -2.32 -19.79
C SER A 5 -2.67 -1.43 -18.57
N PRO A 6 -3.59 -1.84 -17.67
CA PRO A 6 -3.95 -1.07 -16.49
C PRO A 6 -2.78 -0.98 -15.51
N VAL A 7 -2.80 0.02 -14.65
CA VAL A 7 -1.69 0.35 -13.75
C VAL A 7 -2.11 0.19 -12.30
N LEU A 8 -1.31 -0.55 -11.53
CA LEU A 8 -1.33 -0.48 -10.08
C LEU A 8 -0.31 0.56 -9.63
N HIS A 9 -0.79 1.63 -9.01
CA HIS A 9 0.01 2.61 -8.30
C HIS A 9 0.09 2.21 -6.83
N LEU A 10 1.29 2.06 -6.28
CA LEU A 10 1.51 1.85 -4.85
C LEU A 10 2.18 3.09 -4.25
N THR A 11 1.56 3.72 -3.27
CA THR A 11 2.20 4.79 -2.48
C THR A 11 2.89 4.19 -1.26
N THR A 12 4.16 4.54 -1.04
CA THR A 12 4.95 4.11 0.12
C THR A 12 5.71 5.27 0.75
N GLY A 13 5.95 5.17 2.06
CA GLY A 13 6.53 6.23 2.88
C GLY A 13 5.87 6.28 4.26
N LEU A 14 6.51 6.96 5.19
CA LEU A 14 6.00 7.10 6.56
C LEU A 14 4.71 7.93 6.63
N PRO A 15 3.89 7.79 7.69
CA PRO A 15 2.80 8.72 7.95
C PRO A 15 3.29 10.18 7.97
N GLY A 16 2.53 11.09 7.36
CA GLY A 16 2.91 12.51 7.25
C GLY A 16 3.74 12.90 6.01
N THR A 17 4.17 11.95 5.16
CA THR A 17 4.95 12.28 3.93
C THR A 17 4.10 12.75 2.73
N GLY A 18 2.77 12.78 2.85
CA GLY A 18 1.87 13.25 1.78
C GLY A 18 1.33 12.17 0.84
N LYS A 19 1.48 10.88 1.17
CA LYS A 19 1.03 9.75 0.34
C LYS A 19 -0.44 9.85 -0.09
N THR A 20 -1.34 10.09 0.85
CA THR A 20 -2.78 10.21 0.59
C THR A 20 -3.09 11.38 -0.34
N THR A 21 -2.35 12.48 -0.23
CA THR A 21 -2.49 13.63 -1.14
C THR A 21 -2.13 13.22 -2.56
N LEU A 22 -0.96 12.61 -2.76
CA LEU A 22 -0.55 12.11 -4.07
C LEU A 22 -1.54 11.05 -4.62
N ALA A 23 -2.03 10.15 -3.76
CA ALA A 23 -3.00 9.14 -4.15
C ALA A 23 -4.30 9.79 -4.67
N ARG A 24 -4.80 10.84 -4.00
CA ARG A 24 -5.98 11.61 -4.45
C ARG A 24 -5.71 12.36 -5.76
N GLU A 25 -4.50 12.89 -5.95
CA GLU A 25 -4.09 13.53 -7.22
C GLU A 25 -4.06 12.53 -8.39
N ILE A 26 -3.50 11.33 -8.18
CA ILE A 26 -3.49 10.25 -9.18
C ILE A 26 -4.91 9.77 -9.48
N GLU A 27 -5.73 9.58 -8.44
CA GLU A 27 -7.13 9.19 -8.57
C GLU A 27 -7.89 10.15 -9.50
N ALA A 28 -7.76 11.46 -9.26
CA ALA A 28 -8.40 12.50 -10.07
C ALA A 28 -7.83 12.59 -11.49
N ARG A 29 -6.50 12.45 -11.66
CA ARG A 29 -5.83 12.59 -12.97
C ARG A 29 -6.07 11.38 -13.87
N ASP A 30 -5.97 10.18 -13.31
CA ASP A 30 -5.90 8.94 -14.08
C ASP A 30 -7.23 8.15 -14.02
N ASN A 31 -8.24 8.64 -13.29
CA ASN A 31 -9.50 7.96 -13.04
C ASN A 31 -9.30 6.54 -12.49
N ALA A 32 -8.35 6.42 -11.55
CA ALA A 32 -7.94 5.17 -10.93
C ALA A 32 -8.73 4.91 -9.63
N LEU A 33 -9.06 3.65 -9.37
CA LEU A 33 -9.73 3.25 -8.14
C LEU A 33 -8.76 3.33 -6.96
N ARG A 34 -8.95 4.30 -6.07
CA ARG A 34 -8.15 4.41 -4.84
C ARG A 34 -8.71 3.51 -3.74
N LEU A 35 -7.84 2.67 -3.20
CA LEU A 35 -8.13 1.77 -2.10
C LEU A 35 -7.21 2.13 -0.93
N THR A 36 -7.79 2.42 0.22
CA THR A 36 -7.05 2.74 1.45
C THR A 36 -7.76 2.11 2.65
N PRO A 37 -7.04 1.52 3.62
CA PRO A 37 -7.64 1.05 4.85
C PRO A 37 -8.05 2.22 5.76
N ASP A 38 -7.40 3.39 5.67
CA ASP A 38 -7.56 4.48 6.63
C ASP A 38 -8.99 5.03 6.66
N GLU A 39 -9.69 5.02 5.51
CA GLU A 39 -11.10 5.45 5.40
C GLU A 39 -12.10 4.45 5.99
N TRP A 40 -11.68 3.20 6.23
CA TRP A 40 -12.57 2.12 6.63
C TRP A 40 -12.28 1.60 8.04
N MET A 41 -11.04 1.74 8.53
CA MET A 41 -10.66 1.23 9.85
C MET A 41 -11.52 1.81 10.97
N ASN A 42 -11.67 3.13 11.02
CA ASN A 42 -12.50 3.76 12.05
C ASN A 42 -14.00 3.46 11.86
N PRO A 43 -14.61 3.61 10.68
CA PRO A 43 -16.03 3.26 10.50
C PRO A 43 -16.38 1.79 10.76
N LEU A 44 -15.49 0.84 10.44
CA LEU A 44 -15.78 -0.59 10.60
C LEU A 44 -15.39 -1.13 11.98
N PHE A 45 -14.34 -0.60 12.60
CA PHE A 45 -13.75 -1.20 13.80
C PHE A 45 -13.60 -0.23 14.97
N GLY A 46 -13.95 1.05 14.80
CA GLY A 46 -13.86 2.09 15.82
C GLY A 46 -12.44 2.47 16.23
N HIS A 47 -11.41 1.92 15.55
CA HIS A 47 -10.01 2.19 15.83
C HIS A 47 -9.14 2.01 14.60
N HIS A 48 -8.04 2.77 14.51
CA HIS A 48 -7.14 2.80 13.34
C HIS A 48 -6.20 1.60 13.23
N ASP A 49 -5.96 0.90 14.36
CA ASP A 49 -5.20 -0.34 14.41
C ASP A 49 -5.87 -1.31 15.38
N ALA A 50 -6.78 -2.13 14.86
CA ALA A 50 -7.66 -2.97 15.67
C ALA A 50 -7.18 -4.42 15.67
N ASP A 51 -6.13 -4.74 16.42
CA ASP A 51 -5.65 -6.11 16.70
C ASP A 51 -5.57 -7.01 15.44
N GLY A 52 -4.89 -6.54 14.39
CA GLY A 52 -4.72 -7.28 13.13
C GLY A 52 -5.90 -7.21 12.15
N LYS A 53 -7.02 -6.54 12.49
CA LYS A 53 -8.11 -6.30 11.53
C LYS A 53 -7.70 -5.43 10.34
N ARG A 54 -6.65 -4.62 10.50
CA ARG A 54 -6.06 -3.86 9.39
C ARG A 54 -5.57 -4.78 8.28
N ASP A 55 -4.84 -5.84 8.63
CA ASP A 55 -4.33 -6.82 7.67
C ASP A 55 -5.45 -7.57 6.95
N VAL A 56 -6.54 -7.87 7.67
CA VAL A 56 -7.76 -8.48 7.13
C VAL A 56 -8.42 -7.55 6.11
N LEU A 57 -8.51 -6.25 6.41
CA LEU A 57 -9.08 -5.26 5.50
C LEU A 57 -8.16 -5.04 4.28
N GLU A 58 -6.86 -4.84 4.51
CA GLU A 58 -5.86 -4.68 3.45
C GLU A 58 -5.91 -5.85 2.48
N GLY A 59 -5.98 -7.10 2.95
CA GLY A 59 -6.12 -8.27 2.07
C GLY A 59 -7.33 -8.21 1.17
N ARG A 60 -8.45 -7.71 1.69
CA ARG A 60 -9.67 -7.57 0.90
C ARG A 60 -9.53 -6.46 -0.14
N LEU A 61 -8.87 -5.36 0.22
CA LEU A 61 -8.58 -4.27 -0.70
C LEU A 61 -7.57 -4.70 -1.78
N VAL A 62 -6.51 -5.44 -1.46
CA VAL A 62 -5.59 -6.03 -2.45
C VAL A 62 -6.36 -6.94 -3.42
N TRP A 63 -7.27 -7.78 -2.91
CA TRP A 63 -8.09 -8.66 -3.74
C TRP A 63 -9.00 -7.85 -4.70
N VAL A 64 -9.68 -6.80 -4.20
CA VAL A 64 -10.49 -5.90 -5.04
C VAL A 64 -9.62 -5.23 -6.10
N GLY A 65 -8.44 -4.72 -5.72
CA GLY A 65 -7.48 -4.11 -6.64
C GLY A 65 -7.03 -5.07 -7.74
N TYR A 66 -6.69 -6.30 -7.39
CA TYR A 66 -6.36 -7.35 -8.36
C TYR A 66 -7.51 -7.60 -9.35
N ARG A 67 -8.75 -7.69 -8.87
CA ARG A 67 -9.94 -7.89 -9.73
C ARG A 67 -10.20 -6.68 -10.63
N ALA A 68 -10.01 -5.46 -10.13
CA ALA A 68 -10.18 -4.23 -10.91
C ALA A 68 -9.13 -4.12 -12.04
N LEU A 69 -7.86 -4.45 -11.75
CA LEU A 69 -6.81 -4.54 -12.76
C LEU A 69 -7.16 -5.56 -13.84
N ARG A 70 -7.62 -6.76 -13.45
CA ARG A 70 -8.07 -7.78 -14.42
C ARG A 70 -9.23 -7.32 -15.30
N ALA A 71 -10.03 -6.37 -14.82
CA ALA A 71 -11.12 -5.75 -15.56
C ALA A 71 -10.68 -4.53 -16.39
N GLY A 72 -9.40 -4.13 -16.35
CA GLY A 72 -8.85 -3.02 -17.14
C GLY A 72 -8.86 -1.66 -16.44
N ALA A 73 -9.14 -1.58 -15.14
CA ALA A 73 -9.11 -0.33 -14.38
C ALA A 73 -7.75 -0.10 -13.73
N ASP A 74 -7.27 1.15 -13.74
CA ASP A 74 -6.13 1.57 -12.94
C ASP A 74 -6.52 1.58 -11.45
N VAL A 75 -5.58 1.22 -10.58
CA VAL A 75 -5.80 1.04 -9.13
C VAL A 75 -4.70 1.77 -8.36
N ILE A 76 -5.06 2.38 -7.24
CA ILE A 76 -4.09 2.93 -6.28
C ILE A 76 -4.25 2.18 -4.96
N LEU A 77 -3.16 1.60 -4.46
CA LEU A 77 -3.10 1.09 -3.09
C LEU A 77 -2.40 2.13 -2.21
N ASP A 78 -3.17 2.80 -1.35
CA ASP A 78 -2.66 3.79 -0.39
C ASP A 78 -2.54 3.17 1.00
N PHE A 79 -1.65 2.18 1.12
CA PHE A 79 -1.44 1.36 2.33
C PHE A 79 -0.12 1.67 3.05
N GLY A 80 0.86 2.21 2.31
CA GLY A 80 2.21 2.44 2.79
C GLY A 80 3.20 1.31 2.52
N CYS A 81 2.79 0.02 2.56
CA CYS A 81 3.64 -1.19 2.37
C CYS A 81 5.09 -1.02 2.90
N TRP A 82 5.25 -1.30 4.18
CA TRP A 82 6.38 -0.86 4.99
C TRP A 82 7.64 -1.70 4.79
N SER A 83 7.49 -2.87 4.19
CA SER A 83 8.58 -3.80 3.90
C SER A 83 8.81 -3.97 2.40
N PRO A 84 10.05 -4.32 1.99
CA PRO A 84 10.32 -4.74 0.62
C PRO A 84 9.47 -5.94 0.22
N GLU A 85 9.26 -6.89 1.13
CA GLU A 85 8.50 -8.11 0.84
C GLU A 85 7.03 -7.79 0.48
N GLU A 86 6.37 -6.89 1.21
CA GLU A 86 5.02 -6.42 0.85
C GLU A 86 5.00 -5.74 -0.53
N ARG A 87 6.01 -4.91 -0.84
CA ARG A 87 6.07 -4.18 -2.12
C ARG A 87 6.32 -5.12 -3.30
N TYR A 88 7.21 -6.10 -3.17
CA TYR A 88 7.42 -7.14 -4.17
C TYR A 88 6.18 -8.03 -4.33
N ALA A 89 5.49 -8.35 -3.24
CA ALA A 89 4.23 -9.09 -3.29
C ALA A 89 3.18 -8.34 -4.10
N VAL A 90 2.96 -7.05 -3.82
CA VAL A 90 2.03 -6.20 -4.59
C VAL A 90 2.45 -6.08 -6.06
N ARG A 91 3.74 -5.87 -6.35
CA ARG A 91 4.26 -5.85 -7.73
C ARG A 91 3.93 -7.16 -8.46
N SER A 92 4.19 -8.30 -7.82
CA SER A 92 3.91 -9.61 -8.41
C SER A 92 2.43 -9.81 -8.74
N LEU A 93 1.52 -9.30 -7.89
CA LEU A 93 0.08 -9.38 -8.10
C LEU A 93 -0.38 -8.47 -9.24
N ALA A 94 0.22 -7.28 -9.38
CA ALA A 94 -0.04 -6.40 -10.51
C ALA A 94 0.37 -7.07 -11.84
N GLU A 95 1.56 -7.66 -11.88
CA GLU A 95 2.07 -8.39 -13.05
C GLU A 95 1.21 -9.63 -13.36
N LEU A 96 0.83 -10.42 -12.34
CA LEU A 96 -0.09 -11.56 -12.48
C LEU A 96 -1.47 -11.13 -12.99
N ALA A 97 -1.91 -9.91 -12.65
CA ALA A 97 -3.15 -9.35 -13.16
C ALA A 97 -3.07 -8.89 -14.63
N GLY A 98 -1.91 -8.97 -15.27
CA GLY A 98 -1.66 -8.39 -16.60
C GLY A 98 -1.55 -6.87 -16.60
N GLY A 99 -1.39 -6.27 -15.41
CA GLY A 99 -1.19 -4.84 -15.22
C GLY A 99 0.29 -4.46 -15.12
N ARG A 100 0.56 -3.16 -15.20
CA ARG A 100 1.85 -2.56 -14.86
C ARG A 100 1.88 -2.14 -13.40
N PHE A 101 3.08 -2.12 -12.81
CA PHE A 101 3.31 -1.65 -11.44
C PHE A 101 4.04 -0.31 -11.44
N VAL A 102 3.58 0.64 -10.64
CA VAL A 102 4.23 1.94 -10.41
C VAL A 102 4.39 2.18 -8.91
N LEU A 103 5.62 2.42 -8.46
CA LEU A 103 5.94 2.69 -7.06
C LEU A 103 6.16 4.19 -6.85
N HIS A 104 5.36 4.79 -5.98
CA HIS A 104 5.48 6.18 -5.57
C HIS A 104 6.06 6.23 -4.17
N TYR A 105 7.38 6.48 -4.07
CA TYR A 105 8.06 6.65 -2.80
C TYR A 105 8.08 8.13 -2.40
N LEU A 106 7.47 8.44 -1.24
CA LEU A 106 7.50 9.78 -0.67
C LEU A 106 8.32 9.78 0.62
N HIS A 107 9.28 10.68 0.66
CA HIS A 107 10.17 10.90 1.79
C HIS A 107 10.24 12.38 2.13
N LEU A 108 10.29 12.69 3.42
CA LEU A 108 10.56 14.03 3.95
C LEU A 108 11.56 13.90 5.10
N PRO A 109 12.36 14.95 5.36
CA PRO A 109 13.13 15.04 6.59
C PRO A 109 12.23 14.84 7.81
N GLU A 110 12.73 14.12 8.80
CA GLU A 110 11.91 13.66 9.93
C GLU A 110 11.23 14.80 10.69
N ALA A 111 11.93 15.91 10.91
CA ALA A 111 11.38 17.08 11.56
C ALA A 111 10.18 17.68 10.79
N GLU A 112 10.28 17.75 9.46
CA GLU A 112 9.20 18.24 8.59
C GLU A 112 8.03 17.27 8.57
N ARG A 113 8.30 15.97 8.50
CA ARG A 113 7.27 14.92 8.54
C ARG A 113 6.45 14.97 9.82
N ARG A 114 7.10 15.10 10.98
CA ARG A 114 6.42 15.21 12.29
C ARG A 114 5.56 16.47 12.37
N ALA A 115 6.10 17.61 11.94
CA ALA A 115 5.34 18.86 11.91
C ALA A 115 4.06 18.73 11.06
N ARG A 116 4.18 18.22 9.84
CA ARG A 116 3.02 17.99 8.94
C ARG A 116 2.01 17.00 9.50
N ALA A 117 2.47 15.93 10.18
CA ALA A 117 1.57 14.98 10.81
C ALA A 117 0.74 15.64 11.91
N GLY A 118 1.38 16.45 12.77
CA GLY A 118 0.70 17.23 13.80
C GLY A 118 -0.29 18.24 13.23
N GLU A 119 0.11 19.00 12.21
CA GLU A 119 -0.77 19.95 11.51
C GLU A 119 -2.00 19.25 10.90
N ARG A 120 -1.81 18.09 10.26
CA ARG A 120 -2.92 17.32 9.68
C ARG A 120 -3.87 16.82 10.75
N TRP A 121 -3.35 16.33 11.88
CA TRP A 121 -4.18 15.91 13.02
C TRP A 121 -5.07 17.06 13.52
N LEU A 122 -4.50 18.25 13.69
CA LEU A 122 -5.25 19.43 14.14
C LEU A 122 -6.30 19.89 13.10
N ALA A 123 -5.99 19.77 11.81
CA ALA A 123 -6.87 20.22 10.74
C ALA A 123 -8.05 19.27 10.48
N VAL A 124 -7.82 17.95 10.50
CA VAL A 124 -8.81 16.93 10.11
C VAL A 124 -8.77 15.70 11.05
N PRO A 125 -9.11 15.86 12.35
CA PRO A 125 -8.99 14.79 13.35
C PRO A 125 -9.94 13.60 13.12
N HIS A 126 -10.86 13.68 12.16
CA HIS A 126 -11.73 12.58 11.77
C HIS A 126 -11.19 11.76 10.58
N GLU A 127 -10.17 12.27 9.87
CA GLU A 127 -9.50 11.59 8.76
C GLU A 127 -8.10 11.04 9.15
N THR A 128 -7.63 11.35 10.35
CA THR A 128 -6.32 10.92 10.85
C THR A 128 -6.33 10.81 12.37
N PHE A 129 -5.19 10.49 12.98
CA PHE A 129 -5.05 10.30 14.42
C PHE A 129 -3.84 11.07 14.96
N GLU A 130 -3.86 11.37 16.25
CA GLU A 130 -2.72 11.95 16.94
C GLU A 130 -1.57 10.94 17.00
N MET A 131 -0.37 11.38 16.61
CA MET A 131 0.85 10.59 16.73
C MET A 131 1.73 11.18 17.83
N THR A 132 2.05 10.38 18.84
CA THR A 132 3.03 10.74 19.86
C THR A 132 4.45 10.67 19.28
N ALA A 133 5.41 11.28 19.97
CA ALA A 133 6.83 11.16 19.60
C ALA A 133 7.29 9.69 19.55
N ALA A 134 6.77 8.85 20.46
CA ALA A 134 7.05 7.42 20.49
C ALA A 134 6.46 6.70 19.27
N ASP A 135 5.25 7.04 18.84
CA ASP A 135 4.66 6.48 17.61
C ASP A 135 5.55 6.80 16.41
N HIS A 136 5.99 8.05 16.30
CA HIS A 136 6.88 8.46 15.22
C HIS A 136 8.21 7.69 15.23
N ASP A 137 8.82 7.47 16.39
CA ASP A 137 10.06 6.70 16.55
C ASP A 137 9.85 5.23 16.17
N SER A 138 8.77 4.61 16.67
CA SER A 138 8.40 3.24 16.33
C SER A 138 8.14 3.08 14.83
N TYR A 139 7.48 4.05 14.20
CA TYR A 139 7.22 3.99 12.77
C TYR A 139 8.50 4.09 11.95
N GLN A 140 9.41 4.99 12.33
CA GLN A 140 10.71 5.15 11.70
C GLN A 140 11.55 3.87 11.81
N ALA A 141 11.50 3.19 12.97
CA ALA A 141 12.24 1.96 13.19
C ALA A 141 11.68 0.77 12.39
N ALA A 142 10.36 0.70 12.21
CA ALA A 142 9.70 -0.40 11.51
C ALA A 142 9.74 -0.25 9.97
N TYR A 143 9.74 0.98 9.45
CA TYR A 143 9.69 1.23 8.01
C TYR A 143 11.04 0.96 7.32
N ARG A 144 11.01 0.12 6.28
CA ARG A 144 12.16 -0.15 5.41
C ARG A 144 11.94 0.54 4.06
N ALA A 145 12.66 1.64 3.84
CA ALA A 145 12.58 2.44 2.62
C ALA A 145 12.91 1.62 1.36
N PRO A 146 12.33 1.95 0.19
CA PRO A 146 12.65 1.30 -1.07
C PRO A 146 14.13 1.43 -1.41
N ASP A 147 14.74 0.33 -1.82
CA ASP A 147 16.12 0.32 -2.30
C ASP A 147 16.21 0.70 -3.80
N ALA A 148 17.45 0.76 -4.32
CA ALA A 148 17.69 1.10 -5.72
C ALA A 148 17.14 0.05 -6.71
N ASN A 149 17.05 -1.22 -6.32
CA ASN A 149 16.49 -2.28 -7.16
C ASN A 149 14.96 -2.11 -7.28
N GLU A 150 14.30 -1.81 -6.17
CA GLU A 150 12.86 -1.53 -6.12
C GLU A 150 12.51 -0.30 -6.98
N LEU A 151 13.26 0.80 -6.81
CA LEU A 151 13.03 2.04 -7.54
C LEU A 151 13.41 1.93 -9.03
N GLY A 152 14.38 1.10 -9.36
CA GLY A 152 14.80 0.82 -10.74
C GLY A 152 13.95 -0.24 -11.45
N TYR A 153 12.94 -0.82 -10.79
CA TYR A 153 12.17 -1.97 -11.27
C TYR A 153 13.04 -3.15 -11.71
N GLY A 154 14.17 -3.34 -11.02
CA GLY A 154 15.08 -4.45 -11.27
C GLY A 154 14.42 -5.82 -11.02
N PRO A 155 15.16 -6.92 -11.23
CA PRO A 155 14.64 -8.27 -11.05
C PRO A 155 14.01 -8.45 -9.67
N MET A 156 12.86 -9.12 -9.61
CA MET A 156 12.29 -9.51 -8.32
C MET A 156 13.18 -10.56 -7.66
N PRO A 157 13.57 -10.38 -6.39
CA PRO A 157 14.26 -11.42 -5.65
C PRO A 157 13.35 -12.64 -5.44
N PRO A 158 13.90 -13.80 -5.03
CA PRO A 158 13.07 -14.92 -4.59
C PRO A 158 12.18 -14.49 -3.40
N PRO A 159 10.99 -15.08 -3.25
CA PRO A 159 10.13 -14.81 -2.10
C PRO A 159 10.83 -15.22 -0.79
N PRO A 160 10.38 -14.73 0.38
CA PRO A 160 10.97 -15.06 1.66
C PRO A 160 11.03 -16.58 1.92
N ALA A 161 12.00 -17.01 2.73
CA ALA A 161 12.17 -18.42 3.07
C ALA A 161 10.86 -19.03 3.62
N GLY A 162 10.50 -20.22 3.13
CA GLY A 162 9.25 -20.90 3.47
C GLY A 162 8.05 -20.52 2.59
N GLN A 163 8.18 -19.54 1.69
CA GLN A 163 7.13 -19.16 0.75
C GLN A 163 7.41 -19.74 -0.64
N ALA A 164 6.40 -20.36 -1.25
CA ALA A 164 6.54 -20.98 -2.58
C ALA A 164 6.59 -19.95 -3.72
N SER A 165 5.95 -18.80 -3.53
CA SER A 165 5.85 -17.71 -4.51
C SER A 165 5.50 -16.39 -3.83
N TRP A 166 5.62 -15.27 -4.55
CA TRP A 166 5.16 -13.97 -4.05
C TRP A 166 3.64 -13.90 -3.80
N PRO A 167 2.76 -14.48 -4.65
CA PRO A 167 1.34 -14.62 -4.32
C PRO A 167 1.06 -15.41 -3.04
N SER A 168 1.86 -16.46 -2.76
CA SER A 168 1.72 -17.24 -1.53
C SER A 168 2.13 -16.43 -0.30
N TYR A 169 3.24 -15.69 -0.39
CA TYR A 169 3.61 -14.72 0.64
C TYR A 169 2.51 -13.67 0.85
N ALA A 170 1.91 -13.15 -0.23
CA ALA A 170 0.86 -12.15 -0.14
C ALA A 170 -0.38 -12.69 0.62
N ALA A 171 -0.80 -13.92 0.33
CA ALA A 171 -1.93 -14.56 1.02
C ALA A 171 -1.62 -14.84 2.50
N ALA A 172 -0.37 -15.20 2.83
CA ALA A 172 0.06 -15.35 4.21
C ALA A 172 0.13 -14.00 4.96
N ARG A 173 0.59 -12.93 4.29
CA ARG A 173 0.69 -11.58 4.86
C ARG A 173 -0.68 -10.94 5.07
N TRP A 174 -1.62 -11.18 4.17
CA TRP A 174 -2.96 -10.60 4.16
C TRP A 174 -4.04 -11.70 4.19
N PRO A 175 -4.58 -12.06 5.37
CA PRO A 175 -5.36 -13.29 5.57
C PRO A 175 -6.63 -13.46 4.70
N THR A 176 -7.18 -12.38 4.15
CA THR A 176 -8.39 -12.41 3.29
C THR A 176 -8.08 -12.39 1.80
N LEU A 177 -6.79 -12.31 1.44
CA LEU A 177 -6.32 -12.43 0.07
C LEU A 177 -6.19 -13.92 -0.27
N PRO A 178 -6.90 -14.44 -1.28
CA PRO A 178 -6.71 -15.82 -1.71
C PRO A 178 -5.30 -16.03 -2.28
N ASP A 179 -4.73 -17.22 -2.09
CA ASP A 179 -3.48 -17.60 -2.74
C ASP A 179 -3.72 -17.85 -4.23
N PHE A 180 -3.33 -16.87 -5.05
CA PHE A 180 -3.47 -16.95 -6.50
C PHE A 180 -2.51 -17.96 -7.15
N SER A 181 -1.54 -18.52 -6.42
CA SER A 181 -0.64 -19.55 -6.95
C SER A 181 -1.31 -20.92 -7.09
N LEU A 182 -2.44 -21.14 -6.42
CA LEU A 182 -3.16 -22.42 -6.42
C LEU A 182 -4.14 -22.58 -7.60
N GLY A 183 -4.20 -21.61 -8.50
CA GLY A 183 -5.19 -21.57 -9.58
C GLY A 183 -6.59 -21.20 -9.08
N GLN A 184 -7.32 -20.40 -9.86
CA GLN A 184 -8.75 -20.15 -9.68
C GLN A 184 -9.48 -20.47 -10.98
#